data_AF-A0A351WGL0-F1
#
_entry.id   AF-A0A351WGL0-F1
#
_cell.length_a   1.000
_cell.length_b   1.000
_cell.length_c   1.000
_cell.angle_alpha   90.00
_cell.angle_beta   90.00
_cell.angle_gamma   90.00
#
_symmetry.space_group_name_H-M   'P 1'
#
loop_
_entity.id
_entity.type
_entity.pdbx_description
1 polymer ?
#
loop_
_entity_poly.entity_id
_entity_poly.type
_entity_poly.pdbx_seq_one_letter_code
_entity_poly.pdbx_strand_id
1 'polypeptide(L)'
;MKRKIITIDEEKCNGCGACITACAEGALALVDGKARLVKDQYCDGFGDCLGECPTGALKIVEKDASEFDVEATKQHVLKTGGAEAVRRMEQAGAQHATAEKPKFAGCPGLAMRFNPDRKSERAAPPADSPAQVIPSELNQWPIQIHLVPSDAPFFRERELVVMSTCAPLASADVHWRFLRGRSVVVGCSKLDHTDGYAEKLAAILSEPSIPKVIVVRMEVPCCGGLTAIVRAAAASSGRNDLIVEETTVGIGGGILRTTILNERSAS
;
A
#
# COMPACT_ATOMS: atom_id res chain seq x y z
N MET A 1 12.74 -2.43 36.22
CA MET A 1 11.27 -2.61 36.35
C MET A 1 10.77 -3.38 35.13
N LYS A 2 9.64 -4.09 35.24
CA LYS A 2 9.02 -4.70 34.05
C LYS A 2 8.44 -3.61 33.16
N ARG A 3 8.95 -3.52 31.93
CA ARG A 3 8.46 -2.59 30.90
C ARG A 3 8.55 -3.23 29.53
N LYS A 4 7.81 -2.67 28.57
CA LYS A 4 7.97 -2.99 27.16
C LYS A 4 9.29 -2.41 26.65
N ILE A 5 10.09 -3.26 26.01
CA ILE A 5 11.39 -2.88 25.46
C ILE A 5 11.69 -3.73 24.23
N ILE A 6 12.52 -3.19 23.34
CA ILE A 6 12.96 -3.85 22.14
C ILE A 6 13.92 -5.00 22.48
N THR A 7 13.75 -6.13 21.79
CA THR A 7 14.70 -7.24 21.78
C THR A 7 14.97 -7.64 20.34
N ILE A 8 16.22 -8.02 20.06
CA ILE A 8 16.71 -8.37 18.73
C ILE A 8 17.00 -9.87 18.70
N ASP A 9 16.45 -10.55 17.70
CA ASP A 9 16.78 -11.91 17.32
C ASP A 9 18.07 -11.89 16.47
N GLU A 10 19.19 -12.31 17.06
CA GLU A 10 20.50 -12.25 16.41
C GLU A 10 20.63 -13.20 15.23
N GLU A 11 19.88 -14.30 15.21
CA GLU A 11 19.88 -15.25 14.10
C GLU A 11 19.22 -14.63 12.86
N LYS A 12 18.15 -13.86 13.06
CA LYS A 12 17.43 -13.16 11.97
C LYS A 12 18.06 -11.83 11.58
N CYS A 13 18.84 -11.21 12.47
CA CYS A 13 19.46 -9.93 12.19
C CYS A 13 20.57 -10.10 11.15
N ASN A 14 20.47 -9.43 10.01
CA ASN A 14 21.49 -9.46 8.96
C ASN A 14 22.47 -8.26 9.00
N GLY A 15 22.37 -7.40 10.02
CA GLY A 15 23.26 -6.25 10.18
C GLY A 15 22.99 -5.06 9.25
N CYS A 16 21.86 -5.03 8.53
CA CYS A 16 21.57 -3.97 7.55
C CYS A 16 21.46 -2.55 8.13
N GLY A 17 21.28 -2.40 9.44
CA GLY A 17 21.27 -1.11 10.12
C GLY A 17 19.99 -0.26 9.94
N ALA A 18 18.98 -0.73 9.21
CA ALA A 18 17.73 0.02 8.98
C ALA A 18 17.06 0.48 10.30
N CYS A 19 17.03 -0.41 11.29
CA CYS A 19 16.51 -0.10 12.63
C CYS A 19 17.28 1.00 13.38
N ILE A 20 18.58 1.19 13.10
CA ILE A 20 19.42 2.22 13.72
C ILE A 20 19.03 3.60 13.20
N THR A 21 18.84 3.72 11.88
CA THR A 21 18.41 4.98 11.24
C THR A 21 16.96 5.35 11.60
N ALA A 22 16.15 4.36 11.91
CA ALA A 22 14.75 4.52 12.31
C ALA A 22 14.58 5.03 13.75
N CYS A 23 15.48 4.65 14.66
CA CYS A 23 15.39 4.97 16.09
C CYS A 23 15.84 6.41 16.35
N ALA A 24 14.90 7.28 16.71
CA ALA A 24 15.20 8.68 16.99
C ALA A 24 15.95 8.87 18.31
N GLU A 25 15.80 7.91 19.23
CA GLU A 25 16.43 7.85 20.55
C GLU A 25 17.91 7.43 20.46
N GLY A 26 18.37 7.01 19.26
CA GLY A 26 19.72 6.49 19.07
C GLY A 26 20.01 5.24 19.91
N ALA A 27 18.97 4.52 20.34
CA ALA A 27 19.08 3.42 21.27
C ALA A 27 19.75 2.18 20.67
N LEU A 28 19.87 2.10 19.34
CA LEU A 28 20.43 0.97 18.61
C LEU A 28 21.77 1.34 17.97
N ALA A 29 22.72 0.42 18.01
CA ALA A 29 23.99 0.53 17.30
C ALA A 29 24.35 -0.81 16.65
N LEU A 30 25.25 -0.76 15.66
CA LEU A 30 25.83 -1.96 15.08
C LEU A 30 27.03 -2.39 15.90
N VAL A 31 26.97 -3.59 16.47
CA VAL A 31 28.04 -4.21 17.25
C VAL A 31 28.24 -5.61 16.68
N ASP A 32 29.45 -5.90 16.23
CA ASP A 32 29.82 -7.19 15.61
C ASP A 32 28.89 -7.59 14.44
N GLY A 33 28.51 -6.60 13.62
CA GLY A 33 27.62 -6.82 12.48
C GLY A 33 26.16 -7.11 12.83
N LYS A 34 25.76 -6.92 14.09
CA LYS A 34 24.36 -7.10 14.55
C LYS A 34 23.85 -5.84 15.24
N ALA A 35 22.55 -5.60 15.11
CA ALA A 35 21.92 -4.50 15.83
C ALA A 35 21.81 -4.87 17.32
N ARG A 36 22.28 -3.98 18.20
CA ARG A 36 22.19 -4.13 19.65
C ARG A 36 21.70 -2.85 20.31
N LEU A 37 21.02 -2.97 21.43
CA LEU A 37 20.73 -1.83 22.30
C LEU A 37 22.02 -1.31 22.90
N VAL A 38 22.25 0.00 22.80
CA VAL A 38 23.39 0.68 23.42
C VAL A 38 23.23 0.63 24.94
N LYS A 39 22.04 1.01 25.43
CA LYS A 39 21.60 0.86 26.82
C LYS A 39 20.07 0.78 26.87
N ASP A 40 19.54 0.01 27.82
CA ASP A 40 18.10 -0.12 28.02
C ASP A 40 17.41 1.22 28.29
N GLN A 41 18.06 2.10 29.06
CA GLN A 41 17.52 3.42 29.43
C GLN A 41 17.34 4.38 28.25
N TYR A 42 17.89 4.06 27.07
CA TYR A 42 17.68 4.85 25.85
C TYR A 42 16.49 4.35 25.03
N CYS A 43 15.98 3.15 25.29
CA CYS A 43 14.86 2.59 24.54
C CYS A 43 13.54 2.96 25.20
N ASP A 44 12.74 3.77 24.52
CA ASP A 44 11.40 4.17 24.96
C ASP A 44 10.36 3.04 24.93
N GLY A 45 10.61 1.99 24.14
CA GLY A 45 9.73 0.83 23.98
C GLY A 45 8.56 1.03 23.01
N PHE A 46 8.51 2.12 22.25
CA PHE A 46 7.42 2.39 21.30
C PHE A 46 7.53 1.58 20.00
N GLY A 47 8.77 1.26 19.60
CA GLY A 47 9.01 0.31 18.52
C GLY A 47 8.87 0.84 17.11
N ASP A 48 9.17 2.12 16.89
CA ASP A 48 9.29 2.72 15.56
C ASP A 48 10.27 1.95 14.65
N CYS A 49 11.24 1.25 15.24
CA CYS A 49 12.19 0.40 14.53
C CYS A 49 11.64 -0.97 14.04
N LEU A 50 10.47 -1.43 14.50
CA LEU A 50 9.93 -2.75 14.15
C LEU A 50 9.56 -2.85 12.66
N GLY A 51 8.88 -1.81 12.14
CA GLY A 51 8.43 -1.77 10.74
C GLY A 51 9.57 -1.65 9.73
N GLU A 52 10.74 -1.21 10.18
CA GLU A 52 11.91 -0.96 9.35
C GLU A 52 12.83 -2.19 9.25
N CYS A 53 12.54 -3.26 9.98
CA CYS A 53 13.34 -4.47 9.94
C CYS A 53 12.87 -5.41 8.80
N PRO A 54 13.64 -5.54 7.70
CA PRO A 54 13.22 -6.38 6.57
C PRO A 54 13.19 -7.88 6.91
N THR A 55 13.92 -8.30 7.95
CA THR A 55 13.96 -9.71 8.38
C THR A 55 13.04 -10.01 9.57
N GLY A 56 12.34 -9.00 10.11
CA GLY A 56 11.49 -9.16 11.28
C GLY A 56 12.24 -9.59 12.55
N ALA A 57 13.51 -9.19 12.70
CA ALA A 57 14.36 -9.56 13.82
C ALA A 57 14.03 -8.83 15.14
N LEU A 58 13.31 -7.70 15.10
CA LEU A 58 13.01 -6.90 16.29
C LEU A 58 11.62 -7.25 16.83
N LYS A 59 11.50 -7.36 18.15
CA LYS A 59 10.24 -7.59 18.87
C LYS A 59 10.15 -6.68 20.08
N ILE A 60 8.95 -6.26 20.44
CA ILE A 60 8.68 -5.66 21.75
C ILE A 60 8.35 -6.81 22.71
N VAL A 61 9.08 -6.89 23.81
CA VAL A 61 8.84 -7.85 24.89
C VAL A 61 8.68 -7.11 26.20
N GLU A 62 7.96 -7.70 27.14
CA GLU A 62 7.93 -7.23 28.52
C GLU A 62 9.00 -7.97 29.33
N LYS A 63 10.01 -7.23 29.81
CA LYS A 63 11.08 -7.78 30.65
C LYS A 63 11.57 -6.75 31.65
N ASP A 64 12.36 -7.21 32.62
CA ASP A 64 13.05 -6.31 33.54
C ASP A 64 14.12 -5.52 32.80
N ALA A 65 13.95 -4.20 32.76
CA ALA A 65 14.86 -3.25 32.13
C ALA A 65 14.91 -1.94 32.94
N SER A 66 15.97 -1.15 32.71
CA SER A 66 16.08 0.21 33.25
C SER A 66 14.96 1.10 32.73
N GLU A 67 14.56 2.09 33.53
CA GLU A 67 13.60 3.09 33.08
C GLU A 67 14.17 3.93 31.94
N PHE A 68 13.28 4.37 31.04
CA PHE A 68 13.64 5.27 29.96
C PHE A 68 13.98 6.64 30.54
N ASP A 69 15.19 7.09 30.29
CA ASP A 69 15.74 8.33 30.80
C ASP A 69 15.87 9.31 29.64
N VAL A 70 14.90 10.22 29.53
CA VAL A 70 14.81 11.21 28.46
C VAL A 70 16.05 12.09 28.41
N GLU A 71 16.57 12.51 29.57
CA GLU A 71 17.72 13.42 29.63
C GLU A 71 19.00 12.69 29.24
N ALA A 72 19.23 11.48 29.74
CA ALA A 72 20.38 10.67 29.34
C ALA A 72 20.34 10.33 27.84
N THR A 73 19.15 10.06 27.30
CA THR A 73 18.96 9.81 25.86
C THR A 73 19.26 11.06 25.04
N LYS A 74 18.77 12.23 25.47
CA LYS A 74 19.06 13.52 24.83
C LYS A 74 20.56 13.80 24.75
N GLN A 75 21.29 13.60 25.85
CA GLN A 75 22.73 13.78 25.89
C GLN A 75 23.46 12.78 24.98
N HIS A 76 22.98 11.53 24.93
CA HIS A 76 23.53 10.52 24.02
C HIS A 76 23.37 10.93 22.55
N VAL A 77 22.14 11.29 22.15
CA VAL A 77 21.81 11.72 20.79
C VAL A 77 22.56 12.99 20.41
N LEU A 78 22.73 13.94 21.34
CA LEU A 78 23.54 15.15 21.12
C LEU A 78 24.99 14.79 20.79
N LYS A 79 25.56 13.81 21.50
CA LYS A 79 26.94 13.37 21.31
C LYS A 79 27.14 12.60 20.01
N THR A 80 26.18 11.77 19.60
CA THR A 80 26.33 10.87 18.44
C THR A 80 25.83 11.46 17.13
N GLY A 81 24.79 12.30 17.18
CA GLY A 81 24.13 12.87 16.00
C GLY A 81 23.98 14.39 16.01
N GLY A 82 24.46 15.07 17.06
CA GLY A 82 24.46 16.54 17.15
C GLY A 82 23.08 17.15 17.41
N ALA A 83 23.02 18.49 17.34
CA ALA A 83 21.81 19.26 17.67
C ALA A 83 20.63 19.02 16.72
N GLU A 84 20.86 18.49 15.51
CA GLU A 84 19.80 18.10 14.59
C GLU A 84 19.16 16.77 14.99
N ALA A 85 19.96 15.77 15.37
CA ALA A 85 19.45 14.50 15.86
C ALA A 85 18.66 14.68 17.17
N VAL A 86 19.09 15.57 18.06
CA VAL A 86 18.33 15.92 19.28
C VAL A 86 16.97 16.49 18.92
N ARG A 87 16.90 17.41 17.95
CA ARG A 87 15.63 17.97 17.48
C ARG A 87 14.71 16.89 16.93
N ARG A 88 15.25 15.92 16.17
CA ARG A 88 14.49 14.78 15.65
C ARG A 88 13.98 13.87 16.77
N MET A 89 14.80 13.60 17.79
CA MET A 89 14.41 12.82 18.98
C MET A 89 13.28 13.51 19.76
N GLU A 90 13.41 14.81 20.03
CA GLU A 90 12.39 15.57 20.75
C GLU A 90 11.07 15.65 19.96
N GLN A 91 11.15 15.75 18.63
CA GLN A 91 9.97 15.70 17.75
C GLN A 91 9.29 14.32 17.77
N ALA A 92 10.06 13.23 17.73
CA ALA A 92 9.53 11.87 17.85
C ALA A 92 8.87 11.65 19.22
N GLY A 93 9.54 12.08 20.30
CA GLY A 93 8.97 12.05 21.65
C GLY A 93 7.70 12.89 21.80
N ALA A 94 7.62 14.06 21.16
CA ALA A 94 6.42 14.89 21.15
C ALA A 94 5.25 14.23 20.40
N GLN A 95 5.52 13.49 19.31
CA GLN A 95 4.51 12.71 18.59
C GLN A 95 3.90 11.59 19.44
N HIS A 96 4.65 11.07 20.42
CA HIS A 96 4.19 10.06 21.38
C HIS A 96 3.63 10.67 22.69
N ALA A 97 3.96 11.93 23.02
CA ALA A 97 3.51 12.62 24.24
C ALA A 97 2.17 13.38 24.07
N THR A 98 1.84 13.82 22.85
CA THR A 98 0.55 14.42 22.52
C THR A 98 -0.16 13.53 21.51
N ALA A 99 -1.18 12.80 21.96
CA ALA A 99 -2.17 12.25 21.04
C ALA A 99 -2.98 13.40 20.42
N GLU A 100 -2.37 14.14 19.48
CA GLU A 100 -3.04 14.88 18.41
C GLU A 100 -2.09 14.94 17.21
N LYS A 101 -2.45 14.21 16.14
CA LYS A 101 -1.69 14.09 14.88
C LYS A 101 -1.57 15.44 14.14
N PRO A 102 -0.37 15.91 13.73
CA PRO A 102 -0.27 16.99 12.75
C PRO A 102 0.56 16.65 11.49
N LYS A 103 -0.12 16.81 10.35
CA LYS A 103 0.27 17.46 9.06
C LYS A 103 1.66 17.18 8.46
N PHE A 104 1.74 16.02 7.81
CA PHE A 104 2.14 15.85 6.40
C PHE A 104 3.44 16.51 5.88
N ALA A 105 4.52 15.74 5.80
CA ALA A 105 5.56 15.84 4.77
C ALA A 105 5.68 14.46 4.13
N GLY A 106 5.16 14.28 2.91
CA GLY A 106 5.00 12.97 2.29
C GLY A 106 5.20 12.96 0.78
N CYS A 107 5.43 11.75 0.25
CA CYS A 107 5.39 11.41 -1.17
C CYS A 107 4.19 12.09 -1.87
N PRO A 108 4.31 12.57 -3.12
CA PRO A 108 3.22 13.27 -3.82
C PRO A 108 1.87 12.53 -3.82
N GLY A 109 1.87 11.19 -3.75
CA GLY A 109 0.65 10.36 -3.68
C GLY A 109 -0.05 10.32 -2.32
N LEU A 110 0.53 10.97 -1.32
CA LEU A 110 0.01 11.08 0.05
C LEU A 110 -0.61 12.48 0.24
N ALA A 111 -0.20 13.51 -0.52
CA ALA A 111 -0.70 14.87 -0.40
C ALA A 111 -2.23 14.96 -0.60
N MET A 112 -2.94 15.42 0.44
CA MET A 112 -4.36 15.78 0.34
C MET A 112 -4.52 16.91 -0.68
N ARG A 113 -5.25 16.62 -1.77
CA ARG A 113 -5.66 17.61 -2.76
C ARG A 113 -7.13 17.94 -2.53
N PHE A 114 -7.41 19.19 -2.23
CA PHE A 114 -8.77 19.74 -2.13
C PHE A 114 -8.87 20.90 -3.11
N ASN A 115 -9.86 20.87 -4.00
CA ASN A 115 -10.17 22.00 -4.88
C ASN A 115 -11.36 22.77 -4.29
N PRO A 116 -11.12 23.89 -3.58
CA PRO A 116 -12.17 24.66 -2.90
C PRO A 116 -13.14 25.34 -3.87
N ASP A 117 -12.76 25.54 -5.15
CA ASP A 117 -13.64 26.14 -6.16
C ASP A 117 -14.59 25.13 -6.80
N ARG A 118 -14.41 23.83 -6.53
CA ARG A 118 -15.37 22.80 -6.96
C ARG A 118 -16.59 22.82 -6.05
N LYS A 119 -17.54 23.71 -6.34
CA LYS A 119 -18.87 23.70 -5.71
C LYS A 119 -19.62 22.41 -6.05
N SER A 120 -19.49 21.40 -5.20
CA SER A 120 -20.43 20.27 -5.15
C SER A 120 -21.56 20.66 -4.20
N GLU A 121 -22.53 21.42 -4.71
CA GLU A 121 -23.81 21.54 -4.01
C GLU A 121 -24.48 20.16 -4.00
N ARG A 122 -24.55 19.53 -2.83
CA ARG A 122 -25.31 18.29 -2.65
C ARG A 122 -26.78 18.70 -2.67
N ALA A 123 -27.36 18.84 -3.86
CA ALA A 123 -28.79 19.05 -4.00
C ALA A 123 -29.53 17.91 -3.30
N ALA A 124 -30.50 18.25 -2.45
CA ALA A 124 -31.44 17.25 -1.96
C ALA A 124 -32.10 16.61 -3.20
N PRO A 125 -32.18 15.27 -3.28
CA PRO A 125 -32.88 14.64 -4.39
C PRO A 125 -34.32 15.20 -4.42
N PRO A 126 -34.80 15.73 -5.56
CA PRO A 126 -36.22 16.07 -5.73
C PRO A 126 -37.11 14.95 -5.20
N ALA A 127 -38.26 15.28 -4.61
CA ALA A 127 -39.20 14.30 -4.06
C ALA A 127 -39.63 13.21 -5.07
N ASP A 128 -39.55 13.52 -6.36
CA ASP A 128 -39.86 12.62 -7.48
C ASP A 128 -38.61 12.00 -8.15
N SER A 129 -37.46 12.02 -7.48
CA SER A 129 -36.24 11.45 -8.05
C SER A 129 -36.37 9.94 -8.21
N PRO A 130 -35.91 9.36 -9.33
CA PRO A 130 -35.85 7.91 -9.46
C PRO A 130 -35.01 7.32 -8.31
N ALA A 131 -35.45 6.18 -7.77
CA ALA A 131 -34.76 5.48 -6.68
C ALA A 131 -33.28 5.20 -6.97
N GLN A 132 -32.93 5.09 -8.26
CA GLN A 132 -31.57 4.98 -8.74
C GLN A 132 -31.40 5.87 -9.99
N VAL A 133 -30.57 6.92 -9.88
CA VAL A 133 -30.31 7.87 -10.97
C VAL A 133 -29.44 7.25 -12.07
N ILE A 134 -28.47 6.40 -11.69
CA ILE A 134 -27.59 5.68 -12.61
C ILE A 134 -27.64 4.19 -12.27
N PRO A 135 -28.23 3.35 -13.14
CA PRO A 135 -28.23 1.90 -12.98
C PRO A 135 -26.81 1.32 -12.90
N SER A 136 -26.62 0.26 -12.11
CA SER A 136 -25.34 -0.44 -12.03
C SER A 136 -25.12 -1.26 -13.30
N GLU A 137 -23.94 -1.10 -13.92
CA GLU A 137 -23.47 -1.93 -15.03
C GLU A 137 -22.78 -3.23 -14.59
N LEU A 138 -22.71 -3.50 -13.28
CA LEU A 138 -22.09 -4.72 -12.75
C LEU A 138 -23.04 -5.91 -12.95
N ASN A 139 -22.54 -6.97 -13.60
CA ASN A 139 -23.34 -8.16 -13.95
C ASN A 139 -22.86 -9.45 -13.27
N GLN A 140 -21.94 -9.36 -12.32
CA GLN A 140 -21.40 -10.50 -11.61
C GLN A 140 -21.08 -10.19 -10.14
N TRP A 141 -21.04 -11.24 -9.33
CA TRP A 141 -20.62 -11.21 -7.93
C TRP A 141 -20.10 -12.59 -7.53
N PRO A 142 -19.08 -12.72 -6.66
CA PRO A 142 -18.27 -11.67 -6.04
C PRO A 142 -17.23 -11.06 -6.99
N ILE A 143 -16.73 -9.87 -6.65
CA ILE A 143 -15.74 -9.15 -7.48
C ILE A 143 -14.35 -9.05 -6.85
N GLN A 144 -14.16 -9.39 -5.59
CA GLN A 144 -12.83 -9.28 -4.95
C GLN A 144 -11.91 -10.41 -5.45
N ILE A 145 -10.66 -10.09 -5.80
CA ILE A 145 -9.69 -11.09 -6.29
C ILE A 145 -9.54 -12.23 -5.28
N HIS A 146 -9.52 -11.94 -3.97
CA HIS A 146 -9.48 -12.99 -2.93
C HIS A 146 -10.65 -13.97 -2.99
N LEU A 147 -11.85 -13.50 -3.32
CA LEU A 147 -13.09 -14.25 -3.15
C LEU A 147 -13.57 -14.93 -4.44
N VAL A 148 -13.26 -14.36 -5.60
CA VAL A 148 -13.78 -14.83 -6.88
C VAL A 148 -13.24 -16.23 -7.23
N PRO A 149 -14.07 -17.22 -7.62
CA PRO A 149 -13.58 -18.49 -8.14
C PRO A 149 -12.82 -18.28 -9.45
N SER A 150 -11.71 -18.98 -9.67
CA SER A 150 -10.88 -18.78 -10.87
C SER A 150 -11.52 -19.31 -12.16
N ASP A 151 -12.46 -20.24 -12.04
CA ASP A 151 -13.17 -20.92 -13.12
C ASP A 151 -14.60 -20.37 -13.34
N ALA A 152 -14.91 -19.21 -12.75
CA ALA A 152 -16.26 -18.66 -12.78
C ALA A 152 -16.75 -18.41 -14.23
N PRO A 153 -17.99 -18.79 -14.57
CA PRO A 153 -18.47 -18.80 -15.95
C PRO A 153 -18.59 -17.41 -16.57
N PHE A 154 -18.69 -16.35 -15.76
CA PHE A 154 -18.75 -14.98 -16.27
C PHE A 154 -17.45 -14.51 -16.93
N PHE A 155 -16.32 -15.20 -16.74
CA PHE A 155 -15.07 -14.85 -17.44
C PHE A 155 -15.07 -15.23 -18.93
N ARG A 156 -15.94 -16.14 -19.36
CA ARG A 156 -15.96 -16.65 -20.72
C ARG A 156 -16.43 -15.60 -21.72
N GLU A 157 -15.77 -15.56 -22.87
CA GLU A 157 -16.11 -14.70 -24.03
C GLU A 157 -16.18 -13.20 -23.68
N ARG A 158 -15.41 -12.76 -22.68
CA ARG A 158 -15.43 -11.39 -22.18
C ARG A 158 -14.03 -10.88 -21.92
N GLU A 159 -13.85 -9.58 -22.12
CA GLU A 159 -12.68 -8.87 -21.59
C GLU A 159 -12.71 -8.92 -20.06
N LEU A 160 -11.53 -9.06 -19.46
CA LEU A 160 -11.36 -9.01 -18.00
C LEU A 160 -10.81 -7.64 -17.60
N VAL A 161 -11.46 -6.99 -16.65
CA VAL A 161 -10.96 -5.79 -15.99
C VAL A 161 -10.40 -6.17 -14.63
N VAL A 162 -9.12 -5.86 -14.39
CA VAL A 162 -8.48 -5.96 -13.08
C VAL A 162 -8.36 -4.55 -12.53
N MET A 163 -9.25 -4.21 -11.59
CA MET A 163 -9.50 -2.83 -11.17
C MET A 163 -8.95 -2.56 -9.78
N SER A 164 -8.30 -1.41 -9.61
CA SER A 164 -7.95 -0.92 -8.28
C SER A 164 -9.21 -0.50 -7.51
N THR A 165 -9.26 -0.83 -6.21
CA THR A 165 -10.40 -0.51 -5.32
C THR A 165 -10.80 0.97 -5.35
N CYS A 166 -9.84 1.88 -5.55
CA CYS A 166 -10.08 3.32 -5.56
C CYS A 166 -10.67 3.85 -6.88
N ALA A 167 -10.50 3.15 -8.01
CA ALA A 167 -10.95 3.63 -9.32
C ALA A 167 -12.45 3.95 -9.39
N PRO A 168 -13.39 3.05 -8.99
CA PRO A 168 -14.82 3.33 -9.04
C PRO A 168 -15.25 4.45 -8.10
N LEU A 169 -14.48 4.72 -7.04
CA LEU A 169 -14.74 5.80 -6.09
C LEU A 169 -14.25 7.14 -6.64
N ALA A 170 -13.10 7.15 -7.31
CA ALA A 170 -12.52 8.36 -7.88
C ALA A 170 -13.24 8.79 -9.16
N SER A 171 -13.72 7.83 -9.97
CA SER A 171 -14.28 8.09 -11.28
C SER A 171 -15.68 7.47 -11.43
N ALA A 172 -16.70 8.33 -11.47
CA ALA A 172 -18.09 7.92 -11.68
C ALA A 172 -18.32 7.28 -13.06
N ASP A 173 -17.44 7.56 -14.04
CA ASP A 173 -17.50 7.00 -15.40
C ASP A 173 -17.12 5.50 -15.45
N VAL A 174 -16.62 4.93 -14.35
CA VAL A 174 -16.12 3.54 -14.32
C VAL A 174 -17.16 2.52 -14.74
N HIS A 175 -18.41 2.65 -14.27
CA HIS A 175 -19.47 1.73 -14.65
C HIS A 175 -19.69 1.72 -16.17
N TRP A 176 -19.81 2.89 -16.77
CA TRP A 176 -20.01 3.06 -18.20
C TRP A 176 -18.80 2.57 -19.01
N ARG A 177 -17.59 2.98 -18.60
CA ARG A 177 -16.36 2.75 -19.36
C ARG A 177 -15.83 1.34 -19.24
N PHE A 178 -15.86 0.74 -18.04
CA PHE A 178 -15.14 -0.49 -17.75
C PHE A 178 -16.05 -1.68 -17.43
N LEU A 179 -17.23 -1.49 -16.83
CA LEU A 179 -18.04 -2.63 -16.37
C LEU A 179 -18.93 -3.20 -17.47
N ARG A 180 -19.45 -2.35 -18.38
CA ARG A 180 -20.36 -2.74 -19.46
C ARG A 180 -19.84 -3.90 -20.29
N GLY A 181 -20.56 -5.02 -20.27
CA GLY A 181 -20.26 -6.21 -21.07
C GLY A 181 -18.98 -6.95 -20.67
N ARG A 182 -18.29 -6.53 -19.60
CA ARG A 182 -17.01 -7.12 -19.19
C ARG A 182 -17.14 -7.88 -17.89
N SER A 183 -16.16 -8.75 -17.65
CA SER A 183 -15.91 -9.25 -16.30
C SER A 183 -14.97 -8.31 -15.57
N VAL A 184 -15.17 -8.16 -14.26
CA VAL A 184 -14.33 -7.34 -13.39
C VAL A 184 -13.95 -8.11 -12.13
N VAL A 185 -12.68 -7.97 -11.76
CA VAL A 185 -12.14 -8.31 -10.46
C VAL A 185 -11.47 -7.07 -9.86
N VAL A 186 -11.52 -6.95 -8.53
CA VAL A 186 -11.05 -5.78 -7.78
C VAL A 186 -10.00 -6.21 -6.77
N GLY A 187 -8.94 -5.40 -6.65
CA GLY A 187 -7.96 -5.55 -5.58
C GLY A 187 -7.06 -4.32 -5.41
N CYS A 188 -6.36 -4.27 -4.29
CA CYS A 188 -5.43 -3.22 -3.91
C CYS A 188 -4.09 -3.84 -3.49
N SER A 189 -3.06 -3.66 -4.32
CA SER A 189 -1.72 -4.18 -4.05
C SER A 189 -1.04 -3.64 -2.80
N LYS A 190 -1.61 -2.63 -2.15
CA LYS A 190 -1.09 -2.03 -0.90
C LYS A 190 -1.85 -2.51 0.34
N LEU A 191 -3.14 -2.79 0.25
CA LEU A 191 -4.00 -3.07 1.40
C LEU A 191 -4.37 -4.54 1.52
N ASP A 192 -4.36 -5.25 0.41
CA ASP A 192 -4.75 -6.66 0.36
C ASP A 192 -3.55 -7.55 0.71
N HIS A 193 -3.81 -8.74 1.26
CA HIS A 193 -2.81 -9.80 1.32
C HIS A 193 -2.63 -10.40 -0.08
N THR A 194 -1.65 -9.91 -0.84
CA THR A 194 -1.51 -10.24 -2.26
C THR A 194 -0.88 -11.60 -2.56
N ASP A 195 -0.48 -12.36 -1.53
CA ASP A 195 0.07 -13.70 -1.73
C ASP A 195 -0.92 -14.58 -2.52
N GLY A 196 -0.44 -15.20 -3.60
CA GLY A 196 -1.28 -16.04 -4.47
C GLY A 196 -2.09 -15.27 -5.53
N TYR A 197 -2.05 -13.94 -5.56
CA TYR A 197 -2.83 -13.15 -6.54
C TYR A 197 -2.38 -13.40 -7.97
N ALA A 198 -1.07 -13.45 -8.22
CA ALA A 198 -0.54 -13.66 -9.56
C ALA A 198 -0.93 -15.04 -10.09
N GLU A 199 -0.85 -16.07 -9.24
CA GLU A 199 -1.22 -17.45 -9.54
C GLU A 199 -2.72 -17.57 -9.80
N LYS A 200 -3.54 -16.94 -8.96
CA LYS A 200 -5.00 -16.95 -9.12
C LYS A 200 -5.45 -16.24 -10.39
N LEU A 201 -4.87 -15.07 -10.68
CA LEU A 201 -5.13 -14.36 -11.92
C LEU A 201 -4.59 -15.13 -13.12
N ALA A 202 -3.46 -15.82 -13.03
CA ALA A 202 -2.96 -16.68 -14.09
C ALA A 202 -3.96 -17.80 -14.40
N ALA A 203 -4.54 -18.41 -13.37
CA ALA A 203 -5.60 -19.41 -13.53
C ALA A 203 -6.84 -18.85 -14.23
N ILE A 204 -7.28 -17.63 -13.89
CA ILE A 204 -8.39 -16.95 -14.59
C ILE A 204 -8.02 -16.66 -16.04
N LEU A 205 -6.82 -16.11 -16.28
CA LEU A 205 -6.35 -15.73 -17.62
C LEU A 205 -6.07 -16.94 -18.52
N SER A 206 -5.95 -18.14 -17.96
CA SER A 206 -5.85 -19.38 -18.75
C SER A 206 -7.12 -19.68 -19.56
N GLU A 207 -8.27 -19.07 -19.21
CA GLU A 207 -9.52 -19.17 -19.97
C GLU A 207 -9.34 -18.66 -21.42
N PRO A 208 -9.35 -19.55 -22.44
CA PRO A 208 -8.96 -19.21 -23.81
C PRO A 208 -9.85 -18.14 -24.44
N SER A 209 -11.10 -18.01 -23.99
CA SER A 209 -12.05 -17.06 -24.56
C SER A 209 -11.91 -15.62 -24.05
N ILE A 210 -11.03 -15.34 -23.06
CA ILE A 210 -10.69 -13.96 -22.66
C ILE A 210 -9.77 -13.35 -23.73
N PRO A 211 -10.18 -12.29 -24.46
CA PRO A 211 -9.38 -11.71 -25.53
C PRO A 211 -8.39 -10.64 -25.02
N LYS A 212 -8.72 -9.97 -23.90
CA LYS A 212 -7.94 -8.86 -23.36
C LYS A 212 -8.13 -8.74 -21.85
N VAL A 213 -7.04 -8.43 -21.15
CA VAL A 213 -7.06 -7.98 -19.75
C VAL A 213 -6.72 -6.50 -19.66
N ILE A 214 -7.56 -5.74 -18.94
CA ILE A 214 -7.43 -4.30 -18.75
C ILE A 214 -7.14 -4.03 -17.27
N VAL A 215 -5.95 -3.51 -16.97
CA VAL A 215 -5.57 -3.04 -15.64
C VAL A 215 -6.05 -1.61 -15.47
N VAL A 216 -6.98 -1.38 -14.54
CA VAL A 216 -7.46 -0.03 -14.21
C VAL A 216 -6.86 0.39 -12.89
N ARG A 217 -5.74 1.12 -12.97
CA ARG A 217 -4.97 1.60 -11.80
C ARG A 217 -5.18 3.09 -11.56
N MET A 218 -5.00 3.53 -10.32
CA MET A 218 -4.86 4.97 -10.02
C MET A 218 -3.47 5.47 -10.38
N GLU A 219 -3.30 6.79 -10.61
CA GLU A 219 -2.00 7.42 -10.89
C GLU A 219 -0.96 7.26 -9.76
N VAL A 220 -1.42 7.01 -8.54
CA VAL A 220 -0.56 6.87 -7.35
C VAL A 220 0.38 5.67 -7.43
N PRO A 221 1.62 5.79 -6.92
CA PRO A 221 2.64 4.76 -7.08
C PRO A 221 2.25 3.41 -6.47
N CYS A 222 1.47 3.40 -5.39
CA CYS A 222 1.06 2.17 -4.71
C CYS A 222 0.23 1.21 -5.58
N CYS A 223 -0.50 1.70 -6.58
CA CYS A 223 -1.24 0.83 -7.49
C CYS A 223 -0.32 0.06 -8.45
N GLY A 224 0.99 0.40 -8.50
CA GLY A 224 1.94 -0.19 -9.47
C GLY A 224 2.10 -1.69 -9.28
N GLY A 225 1.93 -2.15 -8.04
CA GLY A 225 1.90 -3.57 -7.70
C GLY A 225 0.77 -4.33 -8.42
N LEU A 226 -0.41 -3.71 -8.62
CA LEU A 226 -1.50 -4.36 -9.34
C LEU A 226 -1.11 -4.64 -10.81
N THR A 227 -0.47 -3.67 -11.47
CA THR A 227 0.08 -3.87 -12.81
C THR A 227 1.13 -4.99 -12.83
N ALA A 228 2.06 -4.99 -11.88
CA ALA A 228 3.10 -6.02 -11.80
C ALA A 228 2.51 -7.43 -11.62
N ILE A 229 1.53 -7.56 -10.71
CA ILE A 229 0.79 -8.81 -10.47
C ILE A 229 0.11 -9.30 -11.75
N VAL A 230 -0.60 -8.42 -12.49
CA VAL A 230 -1.29 -8.81 -13.73
C VAL A 230 -0.30 -9.20 -14.83
N ARG A 231 0.85 -8.51 -14.95
CA ARG A 231 1.89 -8.88 -15.91
C ARG A 231 2.49 -10.24 -15.60
N ALA A 232 2.77 -10.52 -14.33
CA ALA A 232 3.25 -11.83 -13.90
C ALA A 232 2.20 -12.92 -14.19
N ALA A 233 0.94 -12.65 -13.85
CA ALA A 233 -0.18 -13.55 -14.13
C ALA A 233 -0.32 -13.86 -15.63
N ALA A 234 -0.26 -12.84 -16.48
CA ALA A 234 -0.33 -13.00 -17.93
C ALA A 234 0.85 -13.84 -18.45
N ALA A 235 2.08 -13.56 -18.01
CA ALA A 235 3.26 -14.33 -18.39
C ALA A 235 3.19 -15.81 -17.96
N SER A 236 2.55 -16.09 -16.82
CA SER A 236 2.38 -17.44 -16.28
C SER A 236 1.08 -18.14 -16.71
N SER A 237 0.20 -17.46 -17.45
CA SER A 237 -1.10 -18.01 -17.89
C SER A 237 -0.99 -19.05 -19.01
N GLY A 238 0.16 -19.14 -19.68
CA GLY A 238 0.35 -19.97 -20.87
C GLY A 238 -0.25 -19.38 -22.16
N ARG A 239 -0.83 -18.17 -22.10
CA ARG A 239 -1.41 -17.47 -23.25
C ARG A 239 -0.41 -16.48 -23.87
N ASN A 240 -0.21 -16.56 -25.18
CA ASN A 240 0.65 -15.64 -25.94
C ASN A 240 -0.15 -14.63 -26.78
N ASP A 241 -1.46 -14.85 -26.90
CA ASP A 241 -2.41 -14.06 -27.67
C ASP A 241 -3.16 -13.02 -26.81
N LEU A 242 -3.05 -13.10 -25.49
CA LEU A 242 -3.71 -12.20 -24.56
C LEU A 242 -3.14 -10.78 -24.65
N ILE A 243 -4.00 -9.79 -24.93
CA ILE A 243 -3.63 -8.37 -24.88
C ILE A 243 -3.65 -7.90 -23.42
N VAL A 244 -2.60 -7.21 -22.98
CA VAL A 244 -2.53 -6.59 -21.64
C VAL A 244 -2.53 -5.08 -21.79
N GLU A 245 -3.64 -4.43 -21.44
CA GLU A 245 -3.82 -2.99 -21.48
C GLU A 245 -3.78 -2.41 -20.06
N GLU A 246 -3.11 -1.27 -19.86
CA GLU A 246 -3.17 -0.49 -18.63
C GLU A 246 -3.87 0.84 -18.90
N THR A 247 -4.89 1.15 -18.12
CA THR A 247 -5.48 2.49 -18.04
C THR A 247 -5.20 3.11 -16.68
N THR A 248 -4.66 4.33 -16.68
CA THR A 248 -4.37 5.09 -15.46
C THR A 248 -5.44 6.15 -15.21
N VAL A 249 -6.10 6.05 -14.06
CA VAL A 249 -7.09 7.00 -13.55
C VAL A 249 -6.40 8.00 -12.63
N GLY A 250 -6.57 9.29 -12.90
CA GLY A 250 -6.06 10.35 -12.02
C GLY A 250 -6.84 10.43 -10.71
N ILE A 251 -6.25 11.03 -9.68
CA ILE A 251 -6.90 11.28 -8.38
C ILE A 251 -8.16 12.15 -8.57
N GLY A 252 -8.20 12.98 -9.61
CA GLY A 252 -9.38 13.76 -9.99
C GLY A 252 -10.47 12.98 -10.74
N GLY A 253 -10.29 11.67 -10.97
CA GLY A 253 -11.26 10.79 -11.64
C GLY A 253 -11.17 10.75 -13.18
N GLY A 254 -10.37 11.62 -13.79
CA GLY A 254 -10.13 11.61 -15.24
C GLY A 254 -9.21 10.48 -15.68
N ILE A 255 -9.34 10.03 -16.94
CA ILE A 255 -8.41 9.09 -17.55
C ILE A 255 -7.17 9.86 -18.02
N LEU A 256 -6.00 9.48 -17.53
CA LEU A 256 -4.74 10.17 -17.85
C LEU A 256 -4.02 9.54 -19.05
N ARG A 257 -3.96 8.21 -19.09
CA ARG A 257 -3.32 7.46 -20.18
C ARG A 257 -3.89 6.05 -20.28
N THR A 258 -3.81 5.50 -21.48
CA THR A 258 -4.04 4.08 -21.77
C THR A 258 -2.87 3.57 -22.60
N THR A 259 -2.31 2.41 -22.26
CA THR A 259 -1.11 1.86 -22.90
C THR A 259 -1.18 0.34 -22.95
N ILE A 260 -0.76 -0.25 -24.08
CA ILE A 260 -0.62 -1.71 -24.19
C ILE A 260 0.75 -2.10 -23.65
N LEU A 261 0.78 -3.03 -22.68
CA LEU A 261 1.98 -3.39 -21.93
C LEU A 261 2.82 -4.49 -22.59
N ASN A 262 2.25 -5.22 -23.54
CA ASN A 262 2.90 -6.33 -24.24
C ASN A 262 3.03 -6.12 -25.75
N GLU A 263 2.84 -4.88 -26.24
CA GLU A 263 3.26 -4.50 -27.58
C GLU A 263 4.79 -4.55 -27.65
N ARG A 264 5.31 -5.38 -28.57
CA ARG A 264 6.73 -5.30 -28.95
C ARG A 264 6.94 -3.94 -29.61
N SER A 265 7.81 -3.11 -29.05
CA SER A 265 8.25 -1.88 -29.71
C SER A 265 8.65 -2.23 -31.14
N ALA A 266 7.93 -1.69 -32.12
CA ALA A 266 8.32 -1.79 -33.52
C ALA A 266 9.72 -1.18 -33.64
N SER A 267 10.73 -2.04 -33.73
CA SER A 267 12.14 -1.73 -33.96
C SER A 267 12.60 -2.55 -35.14
#